data_AF-A0A077MCF1-F1
#
_entry.id   AF-A0A077MCF1-F1
#
_cell.length_a   1.000
_cell.length_b   1.000
_cell.length_c   1.000
_cell.angle_alpha   90.00
_cell.angle_beta   90.00
_cell.angle_gamma   90.00
#
_symmetry.space_group_name_H-M   'P 1'
#
loop_
_entity.id
_entity.type
_entity.pdbx_description
1 polymer ?
#
loop_
_entity_poly.entity_id
_entity_poly.type
_entity_poly.pdbx_seq_one_letter_code
_entity_poly.pdbx_strand_id
1 'polypeptide(L)' 'MNARYRRAVIARGHFPTEQAALKVLYLVTRGMDPKGTGQARWAMRWKPALNAFAVTFADRMPAAENL' A
#
# COMPACT_ATOMS: atom_id res chain seq x y z
N MET A 1 0.55 -5.42 8.27
CA MET A 1 1.34 -5.76 7.07
C MET A 1 2.44 -6.78 7.37
N ASN A 2 3.48 -6.44 8.15
CA ASN A 2 4.65 -7.32 8.40
C ASN A 2 4.30 -8.73 8.92
N ALA A 3 3.27 -8.86 9.77
CA ALA A 3 2.81 -10.18 10.23
C ALA A 3 2.32 -11.09 9.08
N ARG A 4 1.68 -10.54 8.05
CA ARG A 4 1.21 -11.31 6.88
C ARG A 4 2.39 -11.75 6.00
N TYR A 5 3.37 -10.89 5.80
CA TYR A 5 4.61 -11.26 5.10
C TYR A 5 5.35 -12.37 5.84
N ARG A 6 5.57 -12.22 7.16
CA ARG A 6 6.20 -13.27 7.97
C ARG A 6 5.45 -14.60 7.88
N ARG A 7 4.12 -14.57 7.97
CA ARG A 7 3.30 -15.78 7.81
C ARG A 7 3.47 -16.43 6.45
N ALA A 8 3.47 -15.65 5.36
CA ALA A 8 3.64 -16.18 4.01
C ALA A 8 5.04 -16.77 3.76
N VAL A 9 6.09 -16.14 4.32
CA VAL A 9 7.46 -16.65 4.25
C VAL A 9 7.60 -17.94 5.05
N ILE A 10 7.11 -17.98 6.30
CA ILE A 10 7.15 -19.18 7.14
C ILE A 10 6.40 -20.34 6.49
N ALA A 11 5.22 -20.08 5.91
CA ALA A 11 4.42 -21.12 5.24
C ALA A 11 5.08 -21.67 3.96
N ARG A 12 5.95 -20.89 3.30
CA ARG A 12 6.67 -21.32 2.09
C ARG A 12 8.01 -21.98 2.38
N GLY A 13 8.72 -21.58 3.43
CA GLY A 13 10.04 -22.12 3.77
C GLY A 13 11.14 -21.60 2.85
N HIS A 14 12.00 -22.50 2.36
CA HIS A 14 13.12 -22.14 1.49
C HIS A 14 12.63 -21.68 0.10
N PHE A 15 13.28 -20.63 -0.43
CA PHE A 15 13.04 -20.15 -1.79
C PHE A 15 14.21 -20.51 -2.70
N PRO A 16 13.95 -21.07 -3.89
CA PRO A 16 15.00 -21.48 -4.81
C PRO A 16 15.72 -20.30 -5.48
N THR A 17 15.09 -19.13 -5.54
CA THR A 17 15.67 -17.89 -6.08
C THR A 17 15.08 -16.66 -5.37
N GLU A 18 15.76 -15.53 -5.49
CA GLU A 18 15.28 -14.24 -4.98
C GLU A 18 13.97 -13.81 -5.66
N GLN A 19 13.86 -14.04 -6.98
CA GLN A 19 12.66 -13.71 -7.75
C GLN A 19 11.44 -14.49 -7.25
N ALA A 20 11.61 -15.75 -6.83
CA ALA A 20 10.53 -16.54 -6.23
C ALA A 20 10.08 -15.95 -4.88
N ALA A 21 11.03 -15.50 -4.04
CA ALA A 21 10.73 -14.83 -2.78
C ALA A 21 9.99 -13.50 -3.01
N LEU A 22 10.48 -12.67 -3.95
CA LEU A 22 9.85 -11.41 -4.33
C LEU A 22 8.44 -11.61 -4.86
N LYS A 23 8.21 -12.63 -5.69
CA LYS A 23 6.87 -12.96 -6.20
C LYS A 23 5.88 -13.25 -5.06
N VAL A 24 6.31 -13.97 -4.02
CA VAL A 24 5.45 -14.22 -2.85
C VAL A 24 5.11 -12.93 -2.11
N LEU A 25 6.10 -12.08 -1.85
CA LEU A 25 5.86 -10.78 -1.19
C LEU A 25 4.94 -9.88 -2.03
N TYR A 26 5.14 -9.85 -3.35
CA TYR A 26 4.28 -9.14 -4.29
C TYR A 26 2.82 -9.61 -4.20
N LEU A 27 2.59 -10.93 -4.23
CA LEU A 27 1.24 -11.49 -4.14
C LEU A 27 0.57 -11.20 -2.79
N VAL A 28 1.32 -11.27 -1.69
CA VAL A 28 0.79 -10.88 -0.37
C VAL A 28 0.40 -9.41 -0.35
N THR A 29 1.22 -8.54 -0.97
CA THR A 29 0.95 -7.11 -1.08
C THR A 29 -0.32 -6.84 -1.85
N ARG A 30 -0.46 -7.42 -3.06
CA ARG A 30 -1.64 -7.30 -3.90
C ARG A 30 -2.90 -7.88 -3.26
N GLY A 31 -2.76 -8.95 -2.48
CA GLY A 31 -3.87 -9.58 -1.75
C GLY A 31 -4.29 -8.86 -0.47
N MET A 32 -3.65 -7.77 -0.06
CA MET A 32 -4.02 -7.08 1.19
C MET A 32 -5.35 -6.35 1.12
N ASP A 33 -5.69 -5.78 -0.04
CA ASP A 33 -6.96 -5.08 -0.28
C ASP A 33 -7.46 -5.36 -1.71
N PRO A 34 -7.87 -6.60 -2.00
CA PRO A 34 -8.20 -7.04 -3.36
C PRO A 34 -9.42 -6.32 -3.95
N LYS A 35 -10.25 -5.70 -3.11
CA LYS A 35 -11.43 -4.94 -3.50
C LYS A 35 -11.24 -3.41 -3.39
N GLY A 36 -10.09 -2.94 -2.91
CA GLY A 36 -9.81 -1.51 -2.71
C GLY A 36 -10.68 -0.83 -1.64
N THR A 37 -11.43 -1.58 -0.82
CA THR A 37 -12.37 -1.00 0.15
C THR A 37 -11.65 -0.41 1.35
N GLY A 38 -10.49 -0.98 1.69
CA GLY A 38 -9.58 -0.42 2.69
C GLY A 38 -9.01 0.92 2.21
N GLN A 39 -8.51 0.96 0.98
CA GLN A 39 -7.97 2.16 0.34
C GLN A 39 -9.00 3.29 0.30
N ALA A 40 -10.23 3.02 -0.18
CA ALA A 40 -11.29 4.01 -0.25
C ALA A 40 -11.65 4.59 1.14
N ARG A 41 -11.77 3.72 2.15
CA ARG A 41 -12.02 4.15 3.54
C ARG A 41 -10.89 5.02 4.08
N TRP A 42 -9.65 4.67 3.76
CA TRP A 42 -8.48 5.41 4.22
C TRP A 42 -8.37 6.78 3.56
N ALA A 43 -8.61 6.86 2.24
CA ALA A 43 -8.65 8.13 1.51
C ALA A 43 -9.68 9.10 2.09
N MET A 44 -10.89 8.61 2.40
CA MET A 44 -11.92 9.44 3.07
C MET A 44 -11.46 9.95 4.44
N ARG A 45 -10.84 9.08 5.26
CA ARG A 45 -10.36 9.46 6.59
C ARG A 45 -9.24 10.50 6.55
N TRP A 46 -8.47 10.53 5.46
CA TRP A 46 -7.32 11.43 5.31
C TRP A 46 -7.63 12.75 4.64
N LYS A 47 -8.84 12.92 4.10
CA LYS A 47 -9.23 14.14 3.41
C LYS A 47 -8.96 15.44 4.20
N PRO A 48 -9.24 15.53 5.52
CA PRO A 48 -8.92 16.75 6.27
C PRO A 48 -7.42 17.06 6.34
N ALA A 49 -6.57 16.04 6.54
CA ALA A 49 -5.11 16.21 6.56
C ALA A 49 -4.57 16.60 5.18
N LEU A 50 -5.10 15.98 4.12
CA LEU A 50 -4.74 16.32 2.74
C LEU A 50 -5.10 17.76 2.38
N ASN A 51 -6.24 18.27 2.86
CA ASN A 51 -6.61 19.68 2.69
C ASN A 51 -5.64 20.61 3.41
N ALA A 52 -5.22 20.27 4.63
CA ALA A 52 -4.21 21.05 5.35
C ALA A 52 -2.87 21.07 4.59
N PHE A 53 -2.44 19.93 4.05
CA PHE A 53 -1.22 19.86 3.23
C PHE A 53 -1.32 20.65 1.92
N ALA A 54 -2.48 20.65 1.27
CA ALA A 54 -2.71 21.46 0.07
C ALA A 54 -2.53 22.96 0.34
N VAL A 55 -2.86 23.43 1.54
CA VAL A 55 -2.63 24.83 1.95
C VAL A 55 -1.18 25.07 2.34
N THR A 56 -0.58 24.22 3.17
CA THR A 56 0.77 24.46 3.70
C THR A 56 1.89 24.18 2.70
N PHE A 57 1.65 23.30 1.73
CA PHE A 57 2.63 22.87 0.73
C PHE A 57 2.07 23.01 -0.69
N ALA A 58 1.43 24.13 -1.00
CA ALA A 58 0.75 24.38 -2.28
C ALA A 58 1.63 24.05 -3.50
N ASP A 59 2.90 24.48 -3.49
CA ASP A 59 3.82 24.29 -4.62
C ASP A 59 4.32 22.84 -4.80
N ARG A 60 4.06 21.95 -3.84
CA ARG A 60 4.49 20.53 -3.87
C ARG A 60 3.33 19.55 -4.01
N MET A 61 2.10 20.03 -3.82
CA MET A 61 0.92 19.18 -3.92
C MET A 61 0.43 19.13 -5.38
N PRO A 62 0.03 17.94 -5.86
CA PRO A 62 -0.56 17.83 -7.18
C PRO A 62 -1.83 18.67 -7.26
N ALA A 63 -2.01 19.40 -8.36
CA ALA A 63 -3.26 20.09 -8.64
C ALA A 63 -4.42 19.09 -8.70
N ALA A 64 -5.62 19.52 -8.32
CA ALA A 64 -6.81 18.67 -8.31
C ALA A 64 -7.13 18.05 -9.69
N GLU A 65 -6.70 18.70 -10.76
CA GLU A 65 -6.86 18.25 -12.16
C GLU A 65 -5.94 17.08 -12.52
N ASN A 66 -4.90 16.84 -11.71
CA ASN A 66 -3.88 15.81 -11.91
C ASN A 66 -4.06 14.60 -10.97
N LEU A 67 -5.18 14.53 -10.24
CA LEU A 67 -5.53 13.48 -9.27
C LEU A 67 -6.63 12.57 -9.81
#